data_AF-A0A8H7NPH7-F1
#
_entry.id   AF-A0A8H7NPH7-F1
#
_cell.length_a   1.000
_cell.length_b   1.000
_cell.length_c   1.000
_cell.angle_alpha   90.00
_cell.angle_beta   90.00
_cell.angle_gamma   90.00
#
_symmetry.space_group_name_H-M   'P 1'
#
loop_
_entity.id
_entity.type
_entity.pdbx_description
1 polymer ?
#
loop_
_entity_poly.entity_id
_entity_poly.type
_entity_poly.pdbx_seq_one_letter_code
_entity_poly.pdbx_strand_id
1 'polypeptide(L)'
;MGRGRIERRRNVALLTLLSLSSSLVAAQSSCISLQNSSACPAFKTASISRDDLKKEFPFLEYVKDTSSFDDALSNYVKTTFVHDKYQNLFGCGEIDLTNTTTWYARFTTTVMCNALVQKSINACSLSKDQSRSICADGCAEFAQSEAYLTSDRELCANPKDNLDSLIRADFTTCSEPLTALAGRTCINPSDNEKENCGFGTSTIGLCAYCSDTSVNSTDTCCYNSNAEQRCQGIKLPVISTTMSFDTPTGTASPSSTADPSGSGQGGSSLSGGAIAGIVVGAIAGLALLGVVLFFCIRRMKRSKGSQSGSIFNQPSPARKGPRA
;
A
#
# COMPACT_ATOMS: atom_id res chain seq x y z
N MET A 1 13.41 74.14 47.63
CA MET A 1 12.57 73.74 46.48
C MET A 1 13.48 73.21 45.39
N GLY A 2 13.38 72.01 44.83
CA GLY A 2 12.54 70.84 45.04
C GLY A 2 13.26 69.67 44.35
N ARG A 3 13.22 68.50 44.99
CA ARG A 3 13.71 67.21 44.45
C ARG A 3 12.86 66.81 43.24
N GLY A 4 13.50 66.21 42.23
CA GLY A 4 12.81 65.57 41.12
C GLY A 4 13.73 64.68 40.31
N ARG A 5 14.05 63.49 40.86
CA ARG A 5 14.62 62.34 40.15
C ARG A 5 13.44 61.41 39.86
N ILE A 6 13.29 60.91 38.62
CA ILE A 6 12.56 59.72 38.14
C ILE A 6 12.43 59.93 36.61
N GLU A 7 12.53 58.99 35.67
CA GLU A 7 13.14 57.67 35.52
C GLU A 7 12.88 57.30 34.04
N ARG A 8 13.73 56.44 33.46
CA ARG A 8 13.69 55.96 32.08
C ARG A 8 12.35 55.32 31.69
N ARG A 9 11.86 55.59 30.47
CA ARG A 9 11.32 54.55 29.55
C ARG A 9 11.60 54.93 28.09
N ARG A 10 12.65 54.36 27.51
CA ARG A 10 12.81 54.26 26.04
C ARG A 10 12.07 52.99 25.63
N ASN A 11 10.91 53.14 25.00
CA ASN A 11 10.23 52.06 24.31
C ASN A 11 11.07 51.69 23.08
N VAL A 12 11.89 50.64 23.21
CA VAL A 12 12.47 49.97 22.04
C VAL A 12 11.50 48.85 21.69
N ALA A 13 10.66 49.09 20.69
CA ALA A 13 9.87 48.04 20.05
C ALA A 13 10.86 47.13 19.31
N LEU A 14 11.18 45.98 19.89
CA LEU A 14 11.89 44.90 19.22
C LEU A 14 10.89 44.21 18.27
N LEU A 15 10.90 44.59 17.00
CA LEU A 15 10.28 43.81 15.93
C LEU A 15 11.27 42.71 15.51
N THR A 16 11.25 41.59 16.22
CA THR A 16 11.94 40.36 15.79
C THR A 16 11.06 39.61 14.81
N LEU A 17 11.26 39.88 13.51
CA LEU A 17 10.86 38.98 12.43
C LEU A 17 11.79 37.75 12.49
N LEU A 18 11.38 36.69 13.21
CA LEU A 18 11.95 35.37 12.99
C LEU A 18 11.28 34.75 11.76
N SER A 19 11.81 35.05 10.59
CA SER A 19 11.68 34.17 9.44
C SER A 19 12.54 32.93 9.68
N LEU A 20 11.98 31.92 10.36
CA LEU A 20 12.54 30.57 10.40
C LEU A 20 12.28 29.88 9.05
N SER A 21 12.90 30.38 7.98
CA SER A 21 13.14 29.61 6.77
C SER A 21 14.38 28.75 7.03
N SER A 22 14.22 27.73 7.88
CA SER A 22 15.13 26.59 7.89
C SER A 22 14.57 25.59 6.91
N SER A 23 15.02 25.71 5.66
CA SER A 23 14.95 24.68 4.65
C SER A 23 15.62 23.43 5.21
N LEU A 24 14.82 22.54 5.79
CA LEU A 24 15.14 21.13 5.80
C LEU A 24 15.07 20.68 4.33
N VAL A 25 16.18 20.82 3.62
CA VAL A 25 16.49 19.87 2.54
C VAL A 25 16.76 18.55 3.25
N ALA A 26 15.68 17.91 3.72
CA ALA A 26 15.65 16.47 3.71
C ALA A 26 15.96 16.09 2.25
N ALA A 27 16.79 15.06 2.06
CA ALA A 27 16.91 14.45 0.74
C ALA A 27 15.47 14.15 0.27
N GLN A 28 14.91 15.01 -0.59
CA GLN A 28 13.63 14.72 -1.19
C GLN A 28 13.94 13.55 -2.09
N SER A 29 13.61 12.34 -1.63
CA SER A 29 13.27 11.24 -2.51
C SER A 29 12.53 11.84 -3.70
N SER A 30 12.84 11.43 -4.91
CA SER A 30 12.25 12.00 -6.13
C SER A 30 10.73 11.78 -6.17
N CYS A 31 10.01 12.61 -5.40
CA CYS A 31 8.58 12.51 -5.13
C CYS A 31 7.85 13.20 -6.27
N ILE A 32 7.04 12.43 -6.98
CA ILE A 32 6.26 12.91 -8.11
C ILE A 32 4.87 13.26 -7.58
N SER A 33 4.46 14.51 -7.75
CA SER A 33 3.10 14.95 -7.41
C SER A 33 2.08 14.24 -8.30
N LEU A 34 0.97 13.79 -7.71
CA LEU A 34 -0.17 13.24 -8.46
C LEU A 34 -1.21 14.31 -8.81
N GLN A 35 -0.90 15.59 -8.56
CA GLN A 35 -1.76 16.69 -8.96
C GLN A 35 -1.96 16.65 -10.48
N ASN A 36 -3.23 16.60 -10.92
CA ASN A 36 -3.63 16.47 -12.33
C ASN A 36 -3.22 15.16 -13.02
N SER A 37 -2.89 14.11 -12.26
CA SER A 37 -2.71 12.77 -12.82
C SER A 37 -4.00 12.28 -13.46
N SER A 38 -3.90 11.83 -14.70
CA SER A 38 -4.97 11.20 -15.46
C SER A 38 -5.18 9.73 -15.07
N ALA A 39 -4.14 9.05 -14.58
CA ALA A 39 -4.23 7.67 -14.10
C ALA A 39 -4.72 7.59 -12.64
N CYS A 40 -4.36 8.57 -11.80
CA CYS A 40 -4.67 8.61 -10.37
C CYS A 40 -5.44 9.89 -9.93
N PRO A 41 -6.50 10.33 -10.62
CA PRO A 41 -7.18 11.61 -10.32
C PRO A 41 -7.77 11.68 -8.90
N ALA A 42 -8.14 10.56 -8.28
CA ALA A 42 -8.65 10.53 -6.91
C ALA A 42 -7.55 10.78 -5.85
N PHE A 43 -6.28 10.62 -6.22
CA PHE A 43 -5.10 10.78 -5.36
C PHE A 43 -4.39 12.13 -5.55
N LYS A 44 -5.08 13.13 -6.12
CA LYS A 44 -4.51 14.44 -6.53
C LYS A 44 -3.75 15.24 -5.47
N THR A 45 -3.92 14.93 -4.19
CA THR A 45 -3.22 15.60 -3.07
C THR A 45 -1.96 14.85 -2.62
N ALA A 46 -1.72 13.65 -3.14
CA ALA A 46 -0.62 12.77 -2.78
C ALA A 46 0.62 12.99 -3.68
N SER A 47 1.70 12.32 -3.32
CA SER A 47 2.90 12.19 -4.14
C SER A 47 3.49 10.79 -3.98
N ILE A 48 4.21 10.30 -4.98
CA ILE A 48 4.82 8.96 -4.95
C ILE A 48 6.34 9.05 -5.00
N SER A 49 7.04 8.21 -4.23
CA SER A 49 8.50 8.14 -4.26
C SER A 49 8.95 7.27 -5.43
N ARG A 50 9.72 7.82 -6.36
CA ARG A 50 10.34 7.03 -7.42
C ARG A 50 11.50 6.17 -6.90
N ASP A 51 12.38 6.74 -6.09
CA ASP A 51 13.64 6.08 -5.72
C ASP A 51 13.45 4.88 -4.79
N ASP A 52 12.48 4.97 -3.87
CA ASP A 52 12.19 3.88 -2.93
C ASP A 52 11.40 2.75 -3.59
N LEU A 53 10.60 3.07 -4.60
CA LEU A 53 9.65 2.13 -5.21
C LEU A 53 10.14 1.47 -6.50
N LYS A 54 11.15 2.03 -7.19
CA LYS A 54 11.61 1.49 -8.50
C LYS A 54 12.08 0.03 -8.50
N LYS A 55 12.39 -0.56 -7.33
CA LYS A 55 12.71 -1.99 -7.24
C LYS A 55 11.49 -2.88 -7.32
N GLU A 56 10.38 -2.45 -6.75
CA GLU A 56 9.10 -3.18 -6.73
C GLU A 56 8.24 -2.79 -7.94
N PHE A 57 8.37 -1.54 -8.41
CA PHE A 57 7.67 -0.99 -9.57
C PHE A 57 8.71 -0.47 -10.60
N PRO A 58 9.31 -1.36 -11.40
CA PRO A 58 10.41 -1.00 -12.32
C PRO A 58 10.08 0.12 -13.30
N PHE A 59 8.81 0.28 -13.67
CA PHE A 59 8.36 1.35 -14.58
C PHE A 59 8.68 2.76 -14.05
N LEU A 60 8.88 2.91 -12.74
CA LEU A 60 9.22 4.20 -12.12
C LEU A 60 10.63 4.70 -12.49
N GLU A 61 11.54 3.84 -12.94
CA GLU A 61 12.94 4.20 -13.22
C GLU A 61 13.08 5.44 -14.13
N TYR A 62 12.19 5.58 -15.12
CA TYR A 62 12.25 6.64 -16.12
C TYR A 62 11.21 7.75 -15.92
N VAL A 63 10.43 7.68 -14.84
CA VAL A 63 9.41 8.68 -14.54
C VAL A 63 10.07 9.96 -14.02
N LYS A 64 9.61 11.11 -14.52
CA LYS A 64 10.16 12.43 -14.20
C LYS A 64 9.13 13.39 -13.62
N ASP A 65 7.88 13.23 -14.04
CA ASP A 65 6.75 14.10 -13.71
C ASP A 65 5.44 13.29 -13.79
N THR A 66 4.32 13.95 -13.51
CA THR A 66 2.99 13.33 -13.50
C THR A 66 2.59 12.76 -14.86
N SER A 67 2.97 13.41 -15.97
CA SER A 67 2.61 12.94 -17.32
C SER A 67 3.35 11.65 -17.67
N SER A 68 4.67 11.63 -17.48
CA SER A 68 5.49 10.43 -17.69
C SER A 68 5.12 9.30 -16.73
N PHE A 69 4.62 9.63 -15.53
CA PHE A 69 4.04 8.66 -14.60
C PHE A 69 2.78 8.01 -15.17
N ASP A 70 1.83 8.82 -15.66
CA ASP A 70 0.56 8.32 -16.21
C ASP A 70 0.82 7.37 -17.40
N ASP A 71 1.69 7.78 -18.33
CA ASP A 71 2.06 6.97 -19.48
C ASP A 71 2.73 5.65 -19.07
N ALA A 72 3.67 5.71 -18.11
CA ALA A 72 4.39 4.54 -17.65
C ALA A 72 3.49 3.57 -16.85
N LEU A 73 2.58 4.09 -16.01
CA LEU A 73 1.62 3.27 -15.27
C LEU A 73 0.62 2.60 -16.21
N SER A 74 0.08 3.33 -17.20
CA SER A 74 -0.83 2.79 -18.21
C SER A 74 -0.18 1.64 -18.99
N ASN A 75 1.09 1.78 -19.38
CA ASN A 75 1.84 0.72 -20.04
C ASN A 75 2.13 -0.45 -19.10
N TYR A 76 2.53 -0.18 -17.86
CA TYR A 76 2.82 -1.20 -16.85
C TYR A 76 1.60 -2.09 -16.58
N VAL A 77 0.43 -1.49 -16.37
CA VAL A 77 -0.84 -2.21 -16.11
C VAL A 77 -1.22 -3.12 -17.29
N LYS A 78 -0.89 -2.74 -18.53
CA LYS A 78 -1.17 -3.55 -19.73
C LYS A 78 -0.12 -4.61 -20.03
N THR A 79 1.06 -4.55 -19.43
CA THR A 79 2.18 -5.42 -19.80
C THR A 79 2.73 -6.14 -18.58
N THR A 80 3.72 -5.56 -17.91
CA THR A 80 4.43 -6.16 -16.77
C THR A 80 3.49 -6.61 -15.68
N PHE A 81 2.46 -5.81 -15.34
CA PHE A 81 1.47 -6.22 -14.35
C PHE A 81 0.78 -7.51 -14.75
N VAL A 82 0.31 -7.62 -16.01
CA VAL A 82 -0.42 -8.80 -16.47
C VAL A 82 0.47 -10.04 -16.47
N HIS A 83 1.70 -9.90 -16.96
CA HIS A 83 2.70 -10.95 -16.94
C HIS A 83 3.03 -11.42 -15.51
N ASP A 84 3.36 -10.49 -14.63
CA ASP A 84 3.80 -10.85 -13.28
C ASP A 84 2.65 -11.37 -12.42
N LYS A 85 1.47 -10.77 -12.57
CA LYS A 85 0.28 -11.11 -11.80
C LYS A 85 -0.38 -12.39 -12.27
N TYR A 86 -0.83 -12.44 -13.52
CA TYR A 86 -1.66 -13.53 -14.01
C TYR A 86 -0.81 -14.70 -14.50
N GLN A 87 0.24 -14.44 -15.27
CA GLN A 87 1.10 -15.51 -15.78
C GLN A 87 2.03 -16.07 -14.69
N ASN A 88 2.80 -15.23 -13.99
CA ASN A 88 3.81 -15.74 -13.05
C ASN A 88 3.26 -16.04 -11.65
N LEU A 89 2.53 -15.11 -11.04
CA LEU A 89 2.05 -15.27 -9.67
C LEU A 89 0.87 -16.25 -9.63
N PHE A 90 -0.16 -16.05 -10.44
CA PHE A 90 -1.36 -16.90 -10.49
C PHE A 90 -1.20 -18.15 -11.35
N GLY A 91 -0.24 -18.20 -12.28
CA GLY A 91 0.06 -19.39 -13.06
C GLY A 91 -0.83 -19.62 -14.28
N CYS A 92 -1.53 -18.61 -14.79
CA CYS A 92 -2.53 -18.77 -15.84
C CYS A 92 -2.03 -19.35 -17.18
N GLY A 93 -0.72 -19.51 -17.35
CA GLY A 93 -0.08 -19.92 -18.60
C GLY A 93 0.52 -18.72 -19.34
N GLU A 94 1.00 -18.97 -20.55
CA GLU A 94 1.52 -17.92 -21.42
C GLU A 94 0.42 -16.95 -21.85
N ILE A 95 0.64 -15.66 -21.64
CA ILE A 95 -0.31 -14.59 -21.98
C ILE A 95 0.23 -13.76 -23.14
N ASP A 96 -0.62 -13.48 -24.13
CA ASP A 96 -0.29 -12.53 -25.19
C ASP A 96 -0.31 -11.09 -24.65
N LEU A 97 0.89 -10.53 -24.43
CA LEU A 97 1.06 -9.17 -23.91
C LEU A 97 0.79 -8.08 -24.97
N THR A 98 0.50 -8.43 -26.23
CA THR A 98 0.15 -7.45 -27.26
C THR A 98 -1.29 -6.95 -27.12
N ASN A 99 -2.17 -7.77 -26.53
CA ASN A 99 -3.55 -7.39 -26.22
C ASN A 99 -4.00 -8.01 -24.89
N THR A 100 -3.87 -7.23 -23.83
CA THR A 100 -4.23 -7.63 -22.47
C THR A 100 -5.54 -7.02 -21.99
N THR A 101 -6.35 -6.49 -22.91
CA THR A 101 -7.59 -5.76 -22.59
C THR A 101 -8.52 -6.58 -21.69
N THR A 102 -8.60 -7.88 -21.89
CA THR A 102 -9.44 -8.80 -21.11
C THR A 102 -8.91 -9.05 -19.70
N TRP A 103 -7.61 -8.92 -19.46
CA TRP A 103 -6.95 -9.15 -18.16
C TRP A 103 -7.11 -7.99 -17.17
N TYR A 104 -7.81 -6.93 -17.55
CA TYR A 104 -8.05 -5.79 -16.68
C TYR A 104 -9.10 -6.12 -15.62
N ALA A 105 -8.66 -6.41 -14.39
CA ALA A 105 -9.55 -6.54 -13.25
C ALA A 105 -10.14 -5.17 -12.88
N ARG A 106 -11.39 -5.16 -12.43
CA ARG A 106 -12.10 -3.94 -12.03
C ARG A 106 -11.27 -3.15 -11.02
N PHE A 107 -11.00 -1.89 -11.30
CA PHE A 107 -10.22 -0.96 -10.48
C PHE A 107 -8.70 -1.22 -10.37
N THR A 108 -8.12 -1.95 -11.33
CA THR A 108 -6.67 -2.26 -11.34
C THR A 108 -5.80 -1.00 -11.17
N THR A 109 -6.06 0.05 -11.94
CA THR A 109 -5.23 1.27 -11.88
C THR A 109 -5.37 1.95 -10.52
N THR A 110 -6.57 2.01 -9.96
CA THR A 110 -6.83 2.58 -8.63
C THR A 110 -6.08 1.81 -7.54
N VAL A 111 -6.10 0.48 -7.58
CA VAL A 111 -5.37 -0.35 -6.62
C VAL A 111 -3.87 -0.13 -6.74
N MET A 112 -3.33 0.04 -7.96
CA MET A 112 -1.93 0.41 -8.17
C MET A 112 -1.62 1.81 -7.62
N CYS A 113 -2.45 2.82 -7.90
CA CYS A 113 -2.31 4.17 -7.34
C CYS A 113 -2.29 4.13 -5.81
N ASN A 114 -3.21 3.37 -5.20
CA ASN A 114 -3.27 3.17 -3.75
C ASN A 114 -1.95 2.56 -3.24
N ALA A 115 -1.49 1.45 -3.82
CA ALA A 115 -0.24 0.80 -3.39
C ALA A 115 0.96 1.75 -3.45
N LEU A 116 1.10 2.50 -4.54
CA LEU A 116 2.18 3.48 -4.72
C LEU A 116 2.13 4.60 -3.68
N VAL A 117 0.94 5.16 -3.43
CA VAL A 117 0.75 6.23 -2.42
C VAL A 117 1.02 5.70 -1.01
N GLN A 118 0.45 4.55 -0.63
CA GLN A 118 0.62 3.96 0.70
C GLN A 118 2.09 3.63 0.98
N LYS A 119 2.83 3.09 0.00
CA LYS A 119 4.26 2.80 0.14
C LYS A 119 5.14 4.06 0.12
N SER A 120 4.61 5.20 -0.34
CA SER A 120 5.33 6.48 -0.40
C SER A 120 5.16 7.37 0.83
N ILE A 121 4.34 6.96 1.81
CA ILE A 121 4.01 7.79 2.99
C ILE A 121 5.26 8.32 3.68
N ASN A 122 6.20 7.45 4.01
CA ASN A 122 7.40 7.83 4.77
C ASN A 122 8.38 8.64 3.91
N ALA A 123 8.62 8.21 2.67
CA ALA A 123 9.57 8.85 1.77
C ALA A 123 9.14 10.27 1.39
N CYS A 124 7.87 10.44 1.02
CA CYS A 124 7.30 11.73 0.62
C CYS A 124 6.68 12.51 1.79
N SER A 125 6.83 12.05 3.03
CA SER A 125 6.29 12.70 4.24
C SER A 125 4.80 13.05 4.13
N LEU A 126 3.99 12.13 3.59
CA LEU A 126 2.57 12.37 3.36
C LEU A 126 1.79 12.44 4.68
N SER A 127 0.91 13.42 4.81
CA SER A 127 -0.07 13.45 5.89
C SER A 127 -1.17 12.40 5.69
N LYS A 128 -1.91 12.07 6.76
CA LYS A 128 -3.04 11.13 6.69
C LYS A 128 -4.09 11.51 5.64
N ASP A 129 -4.33 12.81 5.44
CA ASP A 129 -5.30 13.29 4.45
C ASP A 129 -4.76 13.17 3.01
N GLN A 130 -3.44 13.28 2.82
CA GLN A 130 -2.80 13.08 1.52
C GLN A 130 -2.62 11.60 1.20
N SER A 131 -2.52 10.73 2.20
CA SER A 131 -2.33 9.29 2.04
C SER A 131 -3.59 8.48 2.34
N ARG A 132 -4.77 9.04 2.09
CA ARG A 132 -6.04 8.29 2.21
C ARG A 132 -5.96 7.04 1.34
N SER A 133 -6.30 5.89 1.91
CA SER A 133 -6.36 4.63 1.15
C SER A 133 -7.68 4.50 0.39
N ILE A 134 -7.70 3.62 -0.59
CA ILE A 134 -8.93 3.08 -1.18
C ILE A 134 -9.81 2.43 -0.10
N CYS A 135 -11.13 2.41 -0.33
CA CYS A 135 -12.09 1.71 0.52
C CYS A 135 -11.96 0.19 0.42
N ALA A 136 -12.16 -0.52 1.54
CA ALA A 136 -12.06 -1.99 1.58
C ALA A 136 -13.05 -2.68 0.62
N ASP A 137 -14.25 -2.13 0.42
CA ASP A 137 -15.21 -2.62 -0.58
C ASP A 137 -14.63 -2.56 -2.00
N GLY A 138 -13.89 -1.50 -2.33
CA GLY A 138 -13.20 -1.40 -3.61
C GLY A 138 -12.09 -2.44 -3.80
N CYS A 139 -11.38 -2.78 -2.73
CA CYS A 139 -10.42 -3.89 -2.75
C CYS A 139 -11.10 -5.24 -2.96
N ALA A 140 -12.28 -5.44 -2.35
CA ALA A 140 -13.07 -6.64 -2.54
C ALA A 140 -13.56 -6.76 -4.00
N GLU A 141 -14.04 -5.66 -4.59
CA GLU A 141 -14.47 -5.62 -6.00
C GLU A 141 -13.32 -5.95 -6.96
N PHE A 142 -12.11 -5.43 -6.68
CA PHE A 142 -10.91 -5.78 -7.44
C PHE A 142 -10.58 -7.28 -7.33
N ALA A 143 -10.52 -7.82 -6.11
CA ALA A 143 -10.20 -9.23 -5.88
C ALA A 143 -11.27 -10.19 -6.45
N GLN A 144 -12.54 -9.81 -6.41
CA GLN A 144 -13.62 -10.53 -7.09
C GLN A 144 -13.41 -10.56 -8.60
N SER A 145 -12.96 -9.44 -9.18
CA SER A 145 -12.65 -9.38 -10.60
C SER A 145 -11.43 -10.21 -10.97
N GLU A 146 -10.42 -10.32 -10.10
CA GLU A 146 -9.30 -11.27 -10.30
C GLU A 146 -9.79 -12.72 -10.29
N ALA A 147 -10.67 -13.07 -9.35
CA ALA A 147 -11.29 -14.40 -9.29
C ALA A 147 -12.13 -14.70 -10.55
N TYR A 148 -12.87 -13.72 -11.04
CA TYR A 148 -13.62 -13.82 -12.30
C TYR A 148 -12.67 -14.17 -13.46
N LEU A 149 -11.61 -13.39 -13.68
CA LEU A 149 -10.68 -13.59 -14.79
C LEU A 149 -9.95 -14.93 -14.73
N THR A 150 -9.57 -15.35 -13.53
CA THR A 150 -8.79 -16.58 -13.32
C THR A 150 -9.65 -17.86 -13.32
N SER A 151 -10.97 -17.72 -13.24
CA SER A 151 -11.91 -18.84 -13.34
C SER A 151 -12.24 -19.24 -14.78
N ASP A 152 -12.05 -18.34 -15.73
CA ASP A 152 -12.19 -18.62 -17.16
C ASP A 152 -11.01 -19.46 -17.63
N ARG A 153 -11.25 -20.70 -18.05
CA ARG A 153 -10.22 -21.65 -18.48
C ARG A 153 -9.65 -21.35 -19.87
N GLU A 154 -10.34 -20.55 -20.68
CA GLU A 154 -9.80 -20.08 -21.95
C GLU A 154 -8.80 -18.94 -21.72
N LEU A 155 -9.04 -18.10 -20.71
CA LEU A 155 -8.16 -17.01 -20.32
C LEU A 155 -7.01 -17.51 -19.42
N CYS A 156 -7.32 -18.30 -18.40
CA CYS A 156 -6.40 -18.82 -17.39
C CYS A 156 -6.41 -20.36 -17.40
N ALA A 157 -5.56 -20.96 -18.24
CA ALA A 157 -5.58 -22.39 -18.49
C ALA A 157 -5.18 -23.22 -17.25
N ASN A 158 -4.10 -22.83 -16.56
CA ASN A 158 -3.48 -23.65 -15.51
C ASN A 158 -3.18 -22.88 -14.20
N PRO A 159 -4.17 -22.20 -13.58
CA PRO A 159 -3.95 -21.48 -12.33
C PRO A 159 -3.31 -22.38 -11.26
N LYS A 160 -2.46 -21.78 -10.41
CA LYS A 160 -1.83 -22.49 -9.30
C LYS A 160 -2.86 -23.02 -8.31
N ASP A 161 -2.52 -24.13 -7.67
CA ASP A 161 -3.37 -24.78 -6.66
C ASP A 161 -3.74 -23.86 -5.48
N ASN A 162 -2.89 -22.86 -5.17
CA ASN A 162 -3.12 -21.90 -4.10
C ASN A 162 -3.66 -20.54 -4.58
N LEU A 163 -4.21 -20.45 -5.81
CA LEU A 163 -4.74 -19.22 -6.40
C LEU A 163 -5.67 -18.46 -5.45
N ASP A 164 -6.61 -19.17 -4.83
CA ASP A 164 -7.57 -18.63 -3.88
C ASP A 164 -6.90 -17.90 -2.70
N SER A 165 -5.79 -18.44 -2.21
CA SER A 165 -5.01 -17.82 -1.14
C SER A 165 -4.26 -16.59 -1.62
N LEU A 166 -3.80 -16.60 -2.88
CA LEU A 166 -3.11 -15.45 -3.48
C LEU A 166 -4.08 -14.27 -3.66
N ILE A 167 -5.27 -14.51 -4.23
CA ILE A 167 -6.30 -13.47 -4.41
C ILE A 167 -6.75 -12.92 -3.05
N ARG A 168 -6.92 -13.76 -2.03
CA ARG A 168 -7.20 -13.30 -0.67
C ARG A 168 -6.07 -12.45 -0.08
N ALA A 169 -4.82 -12.79 -0.39
CA ALA A 169 -3.68 -11.98 0.02
C ALA A 169 -3.68 -10.59 -0.66
N ASP A 170 -4.13 -10.47 -1.91
CA ASP A 170 -4.29 -9.17 -2.57
C ASP A 170 -5.36 -8.33 -1.91
N PHE A 171 -6.52 -8.91 -1.61
CA PHE A 171 -7.57 -8.25 -0.85
C PHE A 171 -7.04 -7.74 0.49
N THR A 172 -6.35 -8.60 1.26
CA THR A 172 -5.75 -8.22 2.55
C THR A 172 -4.76 -7.08 2.36
N THR A 173 -3.81 -7.19 1.43
CA THR A 173 -2.79 -6.16 1.18
C THR A 173 -3.41 -4.82 0.78
N CYS A 174 -4.47 -4.84 -0.04
CA CYS A 174 -5.17 -3.64 -0.47
C CYS A 174 -5.97 -2.98 0.67
N SER A 175 -6.59 -3.78 1.55
CA SER A 175 -7.48 -3.34 2.63
C SER A 175 -6.79 -3.13 3.98
N GLU A 176 -5.52 -3.51 4.11
CA GLU A 176 -4.72 -3.41 5.35
C GLU A 176 -4.62 -1.99 5.97
N PRO A 177 -4.51 -0.89 5.20
CA PRO A 177 -4.46 0.44 5.81
C PRO A 177 -5.70 0.71 6.66
N LEU A 178 -5.54 1.09 7.94
CA LEU A 178 -6.66 1.35 8.87
C LEU A 178 -7.71 2.33 8.31
N THR A 179 -7.29 3.25 7.42
CA THR A 179 -8.19 4.18 6.73
C THR A 179 -9.14 3.50 5.75
N ALA A 180 -8.82 2.30 5.24
CA ALA A 180 -9.68 1.52 4.37
C ALA A 180 -10.93 1.00 5.10
N LEU A 181 -10.86 0.89 6.43
CA LEU A 181 -11.92 0.41 7.33
C LEU A 181 -12.68 1.57 8.02
N ALA A 182 -12.20 2.81 7.86
CA ALA A 182 -12.66 3.98 8.61
C ALA A 182 -13.86 4.72 7.96
N GLY A 183 -14.86 3.97 7.48
CA GLY A 183 -16.07 4.54 6.86
C GLY A 183 -15.77 5.52 5.70
N ARG A 184 -16.57 6.59 5.54
CA ARG A 184 -16.51 7.58 4.43
C ARG A 184 -15.20 8.39 4.29
N THR A 185 -14.12 7.98 4.96
CA THR A 185 -12.82 8.64 4.89
C THR A 185 -11.85 8.00 3.91
N CYS A 186 -12.19 6.86 3.31
CA CYS A 186 -11.43 6.23 2.22
C CYS A 186 -11.79 6.80 0.84
N ILE A 187 -10.98 6.49 -0.18
CA ILE A 187 -11.22 6.85 -1.58
C ILE A 187 -12.13 5.78 -2.20
N ASN A 188 -13.26 6.20 -2.78
CA ASN A 188 -14.08 5.30 -3.58
C ASN A 188 -13.34 5.04 -4.91
N PRO A 189 -13.12 3.79 -5.33
CA PRO A 189 -12.40 3.52 -6.56
C PRO A 189 -13.05 4.10 -7.82
N SER A 190 -14.38 4.23 -7.82
CA SER A 190 -15.12 4.85 -8.93
C SER A 190 -14.78 6.34 -9.09
N ASP A 191 -14.29 7.02 -8.05
CA ASP A 191 -13.81 8.41 -8.17
C ASP A 191 -12.53 8.50 -9.02
N ASN A 192 -11.77 7.40 -9.10
CA ASN A 192 -10.55 7.30 -9.88
C ASN A 192 -10.79 6.71 -11.28
N GLU A 193 -11.62 5.67 -11.36
CA GLU A 193 -11.95 4.94 -12.59
C GLU A 193 -13.47 4.89 -12.83
N LYS A 194 -14.05 6.07 -13.06
CA LYS A 194 -15.49 6.25 -13.30
C LYS A 194 -15.99 5.62 -14.61
N GLU A 195 -15.14 5.59 -15.63
CA GLU A 195 -15.51 5.13 -16.97
C GLU A 195 -15.51 3.60 -17.02
N ASN A 196 -16.37 3.03 -17.87
CA ASN A 196 -16.46 1.59 -18.09
C ASN A 196 -16.60 0.77 -16.79
N CYS A 197 -17.22 1.35 -15.76
CA CYS A 197 -17.42 0.76 -14.44
C CYS A 197 -16.15 0.26 -13.74
N GLY A 198 -15.01 0.89 -14.04
CA GLY A 198 -13.74 0.49 -13.49
C GLY A 198 -13.05 -0.66 -14.22
N PHE A 199 -13.59 -1.13 -15.35
CA PHE A 199 -12.99 -2.21 -16.14
C PHE A 199 -11.96 -1.72 -17.16
N GLY A 200 -11.50 -0.47 -17.06
CA GLY A 200 -10.57 0.13 -18.01
C GLY A 200 -11.13 0.05 -19.44
N THR A 201 -10.47 -0.71 -20.31
CA THR A 201 -10.92 -0.95 -21.69
C THR A 201 -11.57 -2.32 -21.90
N SER A 202 -11.71 -3.14 -20.84
CA SER A 202 -12.30 -4.47 -20.92
C SER A 202 -13.81 -4.40 -21.16
N THR A 203 -14.23 -4.68 -22.40
CA THR A 203 -15.65 -4.86 -22.71
C THR A 203 -16.19 -6.16 -22.11
N ILE A 204 -15.39 -7.23 -22.07
CA ILE A 204 -15.81 -8.51 -21.46
C ILE A 204 -16.08 -8.32 -19.96
N GLY A 205 -15.19 -7.62 -19.25
CA GLY A 205 -15.38 -7.30 -17.83
C GLY A 205 -16.63 -6.45 -17.58
N LEU A 206 -16.84 -5.39 -18.36
CA LEU A 206 -18.07 -4.58 -18.30
C LEU A 206 -19.32 -5.46 -18.50
N CYS A 207 -19.33 -6.27 -19.55
CA CYS A 207 -20.51 -7.05 -19.93
C CYS A 207 -20.81 -8.16 -18.92
N ALA A 208 -19.78 -8.74 -18.31
CA ALA A 208 -19.94 -9.68 -17.21
C ALA A 208 -20.59 -9.01 -16.00
N TYR A 209 -20.09 -7.82 -15.63
CA TYR A 209 -20.59 -7.06 -14.51
C TYR A 209 -22.04 -6.59 -14.71
N CYS A 210 -22.36 -6.11 -15.91
CA CYS A 210 -23.68 -5.58 -16.28
C CYS A 210 -24.65 -6.61 -16.86
N SER A 211 -24.28 -7.90 -16.91
CA SER A 211 -25.16 -8.96 -17.41
C SER A 211 -26.46 -9.01 -16.58
N ASP A 212 -27.60 -9.30 -17.20
CA ASP A 212 -28.88 -9.50 -16.50
C ASP A 212 -28.80 -10.59 -15.40
N THR A 213 -27.84 -11.51 -15.51
CA THR A 213 -27.60 -12.58 -14.52
C THR A 213 -26.71 -12.15 -13.35
N SER A 214 -26.06 -10.99 -13.46
CA SER A 214 -25.25 -10.38 -12.41
C SER A 214 -26.14 -9.66 -11.39
N VAL A 215 -25.74 -9.71 -10.13
CA VAL A 215 -26.35 -8.92 -9.05
C VAL A 215 -26.17 -7.41 -9.25
N ASN A 216 -25.24 -7.00 -10.13
CA ASN A 216 -24.92 -5.61 -10.44
C ASN A 216 -25.58 -5.10 -11.73
N SER A 217 -26.50 -5.85 -12.34
CA SER A 217 -27.20 -5.48 -13.58
C SER A 217 -27.90 -4.12 -13.52
N THR A 218 -28.31 -3.69 -12.33
CA THR A 218 -29.00 -2.42 -12.08
C THR A 218 -28.08 -1.31 -11.57
N ASP A 219 -26.76 -1.53 -11.55
CA ASP A 219 -25.80 -0.49 -11.18
C ASP A 219 -25.93 0.70 -12.14
N THR A 220 -25.95 1.92 -11.60
CA THR A 220 -26.08 3.15 -12.40
C THR A 220 -24.99 3.27 -13.46
N CYS A 221 -23.81 2.71 -13.18
CA CYS A 221 -22.72 2.67 -14.13
C CYS A 221 -23.04 1.87 -15.40
N CYS A 222 -23.83 0.80 -15.32
CA CYS A 222 -24.19 -0.01 -16.48
C CYS A 222 -24.97 0.80 -17.52
N TYR A 223 -25.88 1.65 -17.05
CA TYR A 223 -26.62 2.58 -17.90
C TYR A 223 -25.70 3.67 -18.48
N ASN A 224 -24.88 4.31 -17.64
CA ASN A 224 -23.96 5.38 -18.07
C ASN A 224 -22.89 4.88 -19.06
N SER A 225 -22.52 3.61 -18.97
CA SER A 225 -21.55 2.97 -19.87
C SER A 225 -22.18 2.45 -21.16
N ASN A 226 -23.51 2.59 -21.35
CA ASN A 226 -24.27 2.02 -22.47
C ASN A 226 -24.06 0.50 -22.62
N ALA A 227 -24.06 -0.24 -21.51
CA ALA A 227 -23.80 -1.68 -21.50
C ALA A 227 -24.77 -2.47 -22.39
N GLU A 228 -26.06 -2.13 -22.38
CA GLU A 228 -27.08 -2.79 -23.22
C GLU A 228 -26.73 -2.82 -24.71
N GLN A 229 -26.07 -1.77 -25.22
CA GLN A 229 -25.66 -1.69 -26.61
C GLN A 229 -24.27 -2.30 -26.84
N ARG A 230 -23.32 -2.03 -25.94
CA ARG A 230 -21.93 -2.49 -26.07
C ARG A 230 -21.76 -3.99 -25.85
N CYS A 231 -22.70 -4.60 -25.12
CA CYS A 231 -22.66 -6.02 -24.78
C CYS A 231 -23.48 -6.90 -25.74
N GLN A 232 -24.09 -6.33 -26.77
CA GLN A 232 -24.85 -7.10 -27.75
C GLN A 232 -23.94 -8.07 -28.50
N GLY A 233 -24.29 -9.36 -28.44
CA GLY A 233 -23.55 -10.43 -29.11
C GLY A 233 -22.23 -10.81 -28.44
N ILE A 234 -21.88 -10.23 -27.29
CA ILE A 234 -20.73 -10.66 -26.50
C ILE A 234 -21.06 -11.97 -25.81
N LYS A 235 -20.27 -13.01 -26.09
CA LYS A 235 -20.34 -14.28 -25.39
C LYS A 235 -19.51 -14.17 -24.12
N LEU A 236 -20.18 -14.24 -22.98
CA LEU A 236 -19.52 -14.27 -21.68
C LEU A 236 -19.06 -15.70 -21.34
N PRO A 237 -17.89 -15.87 -20.71
CA PRO A 237 -17.47 -17.16 -20.21
C PRO A 237 -18.42 -17.64 -19.12
N VAL A 238 -18.67 -18.95 -19.09
CA VAL A 238 -19.50 -19.59 -18.06
C VAL A 238 -18.61 -19.85 -16.86
N ILE A 239 -18.84 -19.11 -15.78
CA ILE A 239 -18.00 -19.17 -14.58
C ILE A 239 -18.77 -19.85 -13.47
N SER A 240 -18.11 -20.78 -12.78
CA SER A 240 -18.71 -21.57 -11.69
C SER A 240 -18.23 -21.15 -10.29
N THR A 241 -17.28 -20.22 -10.20
CA THR A 241 -16.61 -19.88 -8.94
C THR A 241 -16.79 -18.40 -8.63
N THR A 242 -17.39 -18.11 -7.48
CA THR A 242 -17.48 -16.76 -6.93
C THR A 242 -16.70 -16.70 -5.62
N MET A 243 -15.94 -15.63 -5.44
CA MET A 243 -15.20 -15.34 -4.21
C MET A 243 -15.97 -14.29 -3.40
N SER A 244 -16.11 -14.53 -2.09
CA SER A 244 -16.64 -13.55 -1.16
C SER A 244 -15.55 -13.05 -0.22
N PHE A 245 -15.59 -11.75 0.06
CA PHE A 245 -14.66 -11.04 0.92
C PHE A 245 -15.46 -10.25 1.94
N ASP A 246 -15.22 -10.52 3.21
CA ASP A 246 -15.86 -9.80 4.30
C ASP A 246 -15.16 -8.45 4.49
N THR A 247 -15.88 -7.36 4.25
CA THR A 247 -15.44 -6.02 4.60
C THR A 247 -16.13 -5.57 5.88
N PRO A 248 -15.41 -5.00 6.85
CA PRO A 248 -16.05 -4.48 8.03
C PRO A 248 -16.88 -3.25 7.64
N THR A 249 -18.19 -3.44 7.55
CA THR A 249 -19.13 -2.33 7.46
C THR A 249 -19.15 -1.67 8.83
N GLY A 250 -18.72 -0.40 8.91
CA GLY A 250 -18.83 0.39 10.12
C GLY A 250 -20.29 0.39 10.57
N THR A 251 -20.59 -0.25 11.71
CA THR A 251 -21.91 -0.26 12.30
C THR A 251 -22.36 1.20 12.46
N ALA A 252 -23.45 1.58 11.79
CA ALA A 252 -24.09 2.86 12.07
C ALA A 252 -24.39 2.89 13.57
N SER A 253 -23.81 3.87 14.30
CA SER A 253 -24.18 4.13 15.67
C SER A 253 -25.70 4.31 15.71
N PRO A 254 -26.47 3.53 16.49
CA PRO A 254 -27.90 3.75 16.59
C PRO A 254 -28.12 5.18 17.10
N SER A 255 -28.88 5.95 16.33
CA SER A 255 -29.31 7.29 16.71
C SER A 255 -30.17 7.19 17.96
N SER A 256 -29.88 8.03 18.96
CA SER A 256 -30.49 8.01 20.29
C SER A 256 -32.01 8.16 20.23
N THR A 257 -32.74 7.10 20.53
CA THR A 257 -34.12 7.15 21.00
C THR A 257 -34.27 6.34 22.29
N ALA A 258 -35.10 6.88 23.18
CA ALA A 258 -35.10 6.68 24.62
C ALA A 258 -35.18 5.22 25.12
N ASP A 259 -34.48 5.01 26.25
CA ASP A 259 -34.59 3.89 27.20
C ASP A 259 -36.07 3.54 27.53
N PRO A 260 -36.38 2.25 27.77
CA PRO A 260 -35.99 1.66 29.05
C PRO A 260 -35.46 0.22 29.02
N SER A 261 -34.38 0.01 29.77
CA SER A 261 -34.05 -1.16 30.62
C SER A 261 -33.96 -2.55 29.98
N GLY A 262 -32.73 -3.07 29.88
CA GLY A 262 -32.47 -4.51 29.70
C GLY A 262 -31.02 -4.87 29.42
N SER A 263 -30.26 -5.18 30.50
CA SER A 263 -29.08 -6.07 30.58
C SER A 263 -28.06 -6.10 29.42
N GLY A 264 -26.84 -5.60 29.69
CA GLY A 264 -25.73 -5.57 28.75
C GLY A 264 -24.77 -6.77 28.76
N GLN A 265 -23.88 -6.78 27.75
CA GLN A 265 -22.57 -7.45 27.67
C GLN A 265 -21.93 -7.02 26.33
N GLY A 266 -20.63 -6.75 26.18
CA GLY A 266 -19.49 -6.78 27.09
C GLY A 266 -18.23 -6.56 26.24
N GLY A 267 -17.51 -5.46 26.45
CA GLY A 267 -16.17 -5.27 25.91
C GLY A 267 -15.19 -6.09 26.75
N SER A 268 -14.42 -6.99 26.13
CA SER A 268 -13.44 -7.85 26.80
C SER A 268 -12.22 -7.05 27.25
N SER A 269 -12.30 -6.51 28.47
CA SER A 269 -11.11 -6.07 29.20
C SER A 269 -10.37 -7.28 29.76
N LEU A 270 -9.05 -7.34 29.53
CA LEU A 270 -8.22 -8.41 30.07
C LEU A 270 -8.27 -8.38 31.59
N SER A 271 -8.60 -9.53 32.19
CA SER A 271 -8.68 -9.70 33.65
C SER A 271 -7.42 -9.18 34.33
N GLY A 272 -7.56 -8.51 35.48
CA GLY A 272 -6.43 -8.01 36.26
C GLY A 272 -5.40 -9.08 36.60
N GLY A 273 -5.80 -10.35 36.66
CA GLY A 273 -4.88 -11.49 36.81
C GLY A 273 -3.99 -11.74 35.59
N ALA A 274 -4.49 -11.53 34.37
CA ALA A 274 -3.70 -11.64 33.14
C ALA A 274 -2.68 -10.51 33.04
N ILE A 275 -3.08 -9.29 33.43
CA ILE A 275 -2.18 -8.13 33.47
C ILE A 275 -1.08 -8.35 34.52
N ALA A 276 -1.42 -8.87 35.72
CA ALA A 276 -0.44 -9.17 36.75
C ALA A 276 0.57 -10.24 36.32
N GLY A 277 0.11 -11.29 35.63
CA GLY A 277 0.98 -12.35 35.11
C GLY A 277 2.03 -11.86 34.12
N ILE A 278 1.64 -10.97 33.19
CA ILE A 278 2.54 -10.40 32.18
C ILE A 278 3.64 -9.56 32.85
N VAL A 279 3.28 -8.73 33.83
CA VAL A 279 4.25 -7.86 34.52
C VAL A 279 5.27 -8.68 35.30
N VAL A 280 4.83 -9.69 36.04
CA VAL A 280 5.74 -10.56 36.81
C VAL A 280 6.64 -11.38 35.88
N GLY A 281 6.09 -11.90 34.78
CA GLY A 281 6.85 -12.62 33.76
C GLY A 281 7.93 -11.76 33.09
N ALA A 282 7.62 -10.51 32.77
CA ALA A 282 8.57 -9.58 32.17
C ALA A 282 9.74 -9.24 33.11
N ILE A 283 9.47 -9.03 34.40
CA ILE A 283 10.51 -8.74 35.40
C ILE A 283 11.43 -9.96 35.57
N ALA A 284 10.87 -11.15 35.68
CA ALA A 284 11.66 -12.39 35.78
C ALA A 284 12.47 -12.66 34.50
N GLY A 285 11.89 -12.41 33.33
CA GLY A 285 12.55 -12.57 32.03
C GLY A 285 13.73 -11.62 31.84
N LEU A 286 13.58 -10.34 32.22
CA LEU A 286 14.67 -9.35 32.14
C LEU A 286 15.82 -9.68 33.11
N ALA A 287 15.50 -10.17 34.32
CA ALA A 287 16.51 -10.61 35.28
C ALA A 287 17.34 -11.79 34.73
N LEU A 288 16.67 -12.79 34.14
CA LEU A 288 17.33 -13.94 33.50
C LEU A 288 18.22 -13.53 32.32
N LEU A 289 17.72 -12.66 31.43
CA LEU A 289 18.50 -12.13 30.32
C LEU A 289 19.74 -11.37 30.79
N GLY A 290 19.62 -10.58 31.86
CA GLY A 290 20.75 -9.87 32.46
C GLY A 290 21.84 -10.83 32.99
N VAL A 291 21.44 -11.92 33.66
CA VAL A 291 22.38 -12.93 34.17
C VAL A 291 23.10 -13.65 33.03
N VAL A 292 22.37 -14.02 31.96
CA VAL A 292 22.97 -14.68 30.78
C VAL A 292 23.99 -13.78 30.10
N LEU A 293 23.64 -12.51 29.85
CA LEU A 293 24.56 -11.54 29.26
C LEU A 293 25.80 -11.32 30.12
N PHE A 294 25.63 -11.17 31.44
CA PHE A 294 26.76 -11.02 32.36
C PHE A 294 27.71 -12.23 32.32
N PHE A 295 27.15 -13.44 32.28
CA PHE A 295 27.95 -14.67 32.23
C PHE A 295 28.69 -14.82 30.89
N CYS A 296 28.03 -14.50 29.77
CA CYS A 296 28.64 -14.50 28.44
C CYS A 296 29.82 -13.52 28.35
N ILE A 297 29.63 -12.28 28.82
CA ILE A 297 30.70 -11.26 28.80
C ILE A 297 31.87 -11.67 29.70
N ARG A 298 31.60 -12.21 30.89
CA ARG A 298 32.64 -12.68 31.82
C ARG A 298 33.44 -13.86 31.24
N ARG A 299 32.78 -14.76 30.51
CA ARG A 299 33.43 -15.89 29.84
C ARG A 299 34.27 -15.44 28.64
N MET A 300 33.79 -14.47 27.85
CA MET A 300 34.56 -13.87 26.75
C MET A 300 35.81 -13.13 27.25
N LYS A 301 35.71 -12.37 28.35
CA LYS A 301 36.86 -11.67 28.95
C LYS A 301 37.94 -12.63 29.49
N ARG A 302 37.57 -13.85 29.92
CA ARG A 302 38.53 -14.88 30.33
C ARG A 302 39.27 -15.54 29.16
N SER A 303 38.79 -15.38 27.92
CA SER A 303 39.43 -15.96 26.73
C SER A 303 40.43 -15.04 26.00
N LYS A 304 40.64 -13.79 26.48
CA LYS A 304 41.69 -12.90 25.94
C LYS A 304 43.08 -13.19 26.51
N GLY A 305 43.40 -14.47 26.64
CA GLY A 305 44.67 -14.99 27.14
C GLY A 305 45.13 -16.19 26.33
N SER A 306 45.18 -16.09 25.00
CA SER A 306 46.07 -16.92 24.20
C SER A 306 46.40 -16.22 22.89
N GLN A 307 47.69 -15.94 22.71
CA GLN A 307 48.25 -15.46 21.47
C GLN A 307 48.12 -16.54 20.38
N SER A 308 47.74 -16.14 19.18
CA SER A 308 48.03 -16.90 17.95
C SER A 308 48.29 -15.90 16.84
N GLY A 309 49.51 -15.98 16.29
CA GLY A 309 50.10 -15.00 15.40
C GLY A 309 49.48 -14.99 14.01
N SER A 310 49.34 -13.78 13.46
CA SER A 310 49.04 -13.56 12.05
C SER A 310 50.32 -13.75 11.23
N ILE A 311 50.43 -14.91 10.59
CA ILE A 311 51.38 -15.25 9.51
C ILE A 311 50.88 -14.61 8.20
N PHE A 312 50.71 -13.29 8.16
CA PHE A 312 50.29 -12.61 6.92
C PHE A 312 50.97 -11.25 6.68
N ASN A 313 52.19 -11.07 7.18
CA ASN A 313 53.00 -9.94 6.78
C ASN A 313 54.39 -10.43 6.36
N GLN A 314 54.45 -11.07 5.19
CA GLN A 314 55.71 -11.36 4.52
C GLN A 314 55.76 -10.58 3.20
N PRO A 315 56.66 -9.60 3.06
CA PRO A 315 56.81 -8.84 1.81
C PRO A 315 57.50 -9.69 0.73
N SER A 316 57.04 -9.57 -0.51
CA SER A 316 57.51 -10.31 -1.69
C SER A 316 58.99 -10.00 -2.05
N PRO A 317 59.82 -11.00 -2.38
CA PRO A 317 61.20 -10.75 -2.80
C PRO A 317 61.30 -10.31 -4.27
N ALA A 318 62.24 -9.38 -4.53
CA ALA A 318 62.47 -8.76 -5.82
C ALA A 318 63.18 -9.69 -6.83
N ARG A 319 62.69 -9.67 -8.07
CA ARG A 319 63.17 -10.39 -9.26
C ARG A 319 64.53 -9.86 -9.72
N LYS A 320 65.58 -10.71 -9.77
CA LYS A 320 66.82 -10.41 -10.52
C LYS A 320 66.73 -11.04 -11.91
N GLY A 321 66.81 -10.20 -12.95
CA GLY A 321 66.99 -10.63 -14.33
C GLY A 321 68.44 -11.08 -14.62
N PRO A 322 68.66 -11.83 -15.71
CA PRO A 322 69.94 -12.46 -16.01
C PRO A 322 70.96 -11.41 -16.49
N ARG A 323 72.24 -11.63 -16.19
CA ARG A 323 73.34 -10.95 -16.88
C ARG A 323 74.08 -11.96 -17.76
N ALA A 324 74.50 -11.44 -18.90
CA ALA A 324 75.19 -12.07 -20.02
C ALA A 324 76.39 -12.95 -19.63
#